data_AF-A0A947TM86-F1
#
_entry.id   AF-A0A947TM86-F1
#
_cell.length_a   1.000
_cell.length_b   1.000
_cell.length_c   1.000
_cell.angle_alpha   90.00
_cell.angle_beta   90.00
_cell.angle_gamma   90.00
#
_symmetry.space_group_name_H-M   'P 1'
#
loop_
_entity.id
_entity.type
_entity.pdbx_description
1 polymer ?
#
loop_
_entity_poly.entity_id
_entity_poly.type
_entity_poly.pdbx_seq_one_letter_code
_entity_poly.pdbx_strand_id
1 'polypeptide(L)'
;MKNKHTKRPKLVGLFMALLLLQAIAKAGYYLPESSLWQGARYYNENSVYAYVEYAVYDTASANYHNTLDGLTDGFVNPGSGQYIYAYQASNLGTGLLPIAMFELLGGNPSLADGIGSQDDGFGGLIPTNNGASFIWTFTNGLFVVNEHSAFMVFSSDSGPIAGSFRLSTEYGDEPPINNPLTDVPEPATVALLAAGAWAIVIRKKDHLKNITIK
;
A
#
# COMPACT_ATOMS: atom_id res chain seq x y z
N MET A 1 -39.81 -37.84 52.24
CA MET A 1 -39.85 -37.04 51.00
C MET A 1 -38.42 -36.87 50.48
N LYS A 2 -38.08 -37.43 49.32
CA LYS A 2 -36.73 -37.35 48.73
C LYS A 2 -36.60 -36.05 47.94
N ASN A 3 -35.81 -35.09 48.43
CA ASN A 3 -35.52 -33.85 47.72
C ASN A 3 -34.66 -34.12 46.49
N LYS A 4 -35.24 -33.89 45.32
CA LYS A 4 -34.60 -34.06 44.02
C LYS A 4 -33.76 -32.81 43.74
N HIS A 5 -32.49 -32.81 44.12
CA HIS A 5 -31.54 -31.76 43.77
C HIS A 5 -31.34 -31.75 42.24
N THR A 6 -32.07 -30.89 41.55
CA THR A 6 -31.87 -30.61 40.13
C THR A 6 -30.58 -29.82 39.96
N LYS A 7 -29.47 -30.54 39.75
CA LYS A 7 -28.19 -29.96 39.31
C LYS A 7 -28.32 -29.46 37.88
N ARG A 8 -28.71 -28.19 37.72
CA ARG A 8 -28.50 -27.44 36.46
C ARG A 8 -27.97 -26.06 36.84
N PRO A 9 -26.66 -25.84 36.63
CA PRO A 9 -26.29 -24.87 35.60
C PRO A 9 -24.94 -25.23 34.96
N LYS A 10 -24.94 -26.03 33.88
CA LYS A 10 -23.76 -26.19 33.01
C LYS A 10 -23.84 -25.35 31.72
N LEU A 11 -25.04 -24.85 31.38
CA LEU A 11 -25.28 -24.15 30.12
C LEU A 11 -24.84 -22.69 30.16
N VAL A 12 -25.04 -22.01 31.30
CA VAL A 12 -24.71 -20.57 31.45
C VAL A 12 -23.19 -20.35 31.39
N GLY A 13 -22.40 -21.24 32.00
CA GLY A 13 -20.94 -21.17 31.94
C GLY A 13 -20.39 -21.43 30.53
N LEU A 14 -21.00 -22.36 29.77
CA LEU A 14 -20.64 -22.63 28.39
C LEU A 14 -20.95 -21.41 27.48
N PHE A 15 -22.08 -20.75 27.70
CA PHE A 15 -22.46 -19.56 26.93
C PHE A 15 -21.55 -18.36 27.22
N MET A 16 -21.17 -18.15 28.49
CA MET A 16 -20.16 -17.14 28.86
C MET A 16 -18.78 -17.44 28.28
N ALA A 17 -18.35 -18.70 28.28
CA ALA A 17 -17.08 -19.09 27.64
C ALA A 17 -17.11 -18.90 26.11
N LEU A 18 -18.26 -19.15 25.47
CA LEU A 18 -18.43 -18.92 24.03
C LEU A 18 -18.43 -17.42 23.68
N LEU A 19 -19.05 -16.58 24.52
CA LEU A 19 -19.04 -15.12 24.37
C LEU A 19 -17.63 -14.54 24.58
N LEU A 20 -16.89 -15.05 25.56
CA LEU A 20 -15.49 -14.66 25.79
C LEU A 20 -14.56 -15.12 24.67
N LEU A 21 -14.81 -16.27 24.02
CA LEU A 21 -14.05 -16.71 22.85
C LEU A 21 -14.28 -15.80 21.62
N GLN A 22 -15.46 -15.20 21.48
CA GLN A 22 -15.75 -14.28 20.36
C GLN A 22 -15.15 -12.88 20.59
N ALA A 23 -14.85 -12.50 21.83
CA ALA A 23 -14.22 -11.23 22.15
C ALA A 23 -12.71 -11.16 21.81
N ILE A 24 -12.06 -12.30 21.54
CA ILE A 24 -10.63 -12.35 21.19
C ILE A 24 -10.41 -12.14 19.66
N ALA A 25 -11.47 -12.17 18.85
CA ALA A 25 -11.37 -12.16 17.39
C ALA A 25 -11.26 -10.76 16.73
N LYS A 26 -10.98 -9.70 17.49
CA LYS A 26 -11.00 -8.32 16.96
C LYS A 26 -9.87 -7.42 17.45
N ALA A 27 -8.68 -7.97 17.62
CA ALA A 27 -7.49 -7.20 18.01
C ALA A 27 -6.31 -7.33 17.01
N GLY A 28 -6.60 -7.68 15.76
CA GLY A 28 -5.72 -7.29 14.66
C GLY A 28 -6.14 -5.89 14.27
N TYR A 29 -5.28 -4.90 14.49
CA TYR A 29 -5.58 -3.51 14.14
C TYR A 29 -5.86 -3.44 12.64
N TYR A 30 -7.11 -3.11 12.31
CA TYR A 30 -7.53 -2.79 10.96
C TYR A 30 -7.38 -1.29 10.79
N LEU A 31 -7.02 -0.84 9.58
CA LEU A 31 -7.22 0.56 9.22
C LEU A 31 -8.69 0.94 9.55
N PRO A 32 -8.93 2.08 10.23
CA PRO A 32 -10.25 2.66 10.40
C PRO A 32 -11.06 2.64 9.10
N GLU A 33 -12.38 2.61 9.23
CA GLU A 33 -13.24 2.61 8.05
C GLU A 33 -13.00 3.88 7.22
N SER A 34 -12.67 3.67 5.96
CA SER A 34 -12.40 4.75 5.01
C SER A 34 -13.67 5.52 4.68
N SER A 35 -13.55 6.84 4.54
CA SER A 35 -14.63 7.68 4.03
C SER A 35 -14.78 7.64 2.50
N LEU A 36 -13.85 7.03 1.77
CA LEU A 36 -13.77 7.11 0.31
C LEU A 36 -13.45 5.78 -0.37
N TRP A 37 -12.30 5.18 -0.04
CA TRP A 37 -11.83 3.92 -0.64
C TRP A 37 -11.02 3.11 0.39
N GLN A 38 -11.43 1.87 0.65
CA GLN A 38 -10.63 0.88 1.38
C GLN A 38 -10.50 -0.45 0.64
N GLY A 39 -9.47 -1.21 0.98
CA GLY A 39 -9.27 -2.57 0.48
C GLY A 39 -8.09 -3.25 1.13
N ALA A 40 -7.85 -4.50 0.73
CA ALA A 40 -6.71 -5.26 1.18
C ALA A 40 -6.24 -6.23 0.10
N ARG A 41 -4.96 -6.59 0.14
CA ARG A 41 -4.34 -7.49 -0.82
C ARG A 41 -3.28 -8.37 -0.15
N TYR A 42 -3.33 -9.66 -0.46
CA TYR A 42 -2.23 -10.58 -0.17
C TYR A 42 -1.12 -10.39 -1.20
N TYR A 43 0.11 -10.25 -0.72
CA TYR A 43 1.33 -10.20 -1.51
C TYR A 43 2.09 -11.51 -1.34
N ASN A 44 2.44 -12.16 -2.45
CA ASN A 44 3.18 -13.42 -2.47
C ASN A 44 4.10 -13.46 -3.69
N GLU A 45 5.23 -12.76 -3.61
CA GLU A 45 6.21 -12.66 -4.68
C GLU A 45 7.63 -12.67 -4.07
N ASN A 46 8.62 -13.22 -4.77
CA ASN A 46 10.04 -13.19 -4.37
C ASN A 46 10.32 -13.63 -2.92
N SER A 47 9.58 -14.64 -2.42
CA SER A 47 9.67 -15.14 -1.04
C SER A 47 9.21 -14.15 0.04
N VAL A 48 8.57 -13.05 -0.34
CA VAL A 48 7.85 -12.15 0.56
C VAL A 48 6.39 -12.57 0.60
N TYR A 49 5.90 -12.87 1.81
CA TYR A 49 4.49 -13.15 2.05
C TYR A 49 3.91 -12.15 3.05
N ALA A 50 3.03 -11.28 2.57
CA ALA A 50 2.50 -10.18 3.36
C ALA A 50 1.01 -9.97 3.10
N TYR A 51 0.36 -9.31 4.06
CA TYR A 51 -0.98 -8.78 3.90
C TYR A 51 -0.91 -7.26 4.01
N VAL A 52 -1.42 -6.57 2.99
CA VAL A 52 -1.41 -5.11 2.93
C VAL A 52 -2.84 -4.62 2.88
N GLU A 53 -3.25 -3.88 3.90
CA GLU A 53 -4.48 -3.11 3.90
C GLU A 53 -4.19 -1.68 3.45
N TYR A 54 -5.17 -1.06 2.81
CA TYR A 54 -5.08 0.32 2.37
C TYR A 54 -6.42 1.03 2.50
N ALA A 55 -6.36 2.31 2.84
CA ALA A 55 -7.52 3.17 3.01
C ALA A 55 -7.20 4.60 2.57
N VAL A 56 -8.18 5.29 2.00
CA VAL A 56 -8.10 6.69 1.60
C VAL A 56 -9.16 7.47 2.35
N TYR A 57 -8.77 8.52 3.06
CA TYR A 57 -9.67 9.37 3.83
C TYR A 57 -9.78 10.74 3.15
N ASP A 58 -10.99 11.26 3.07
CA ASP A 58 -11.26 12.62 2.60
C ASP A 58 -11.44 13.51 3.82
N THR A 59 -10.47 14.39 4.06
CA THR A 59 -10.46 15.31 5.21
C THR A 59 -11.63 16.27 5.22
N ALA A 60 -12.29 16.51 4.07
CA ALA A 60 -13.49 17.34 3.97
C ALA A 60 -14.79 16.57 4.27
N SER A 61 -14.72 15.25 4.40
CA SER A 61 -15.89 14.43 4.69
C SER A 61 -16.37 14.64 6.13
N ALA A 62 -17.69 14.78 6.33
CA ALA A 62 -18.27 14.83 7.67
C ALA A 62 -17.95 13.56 8.51
N ASN A 63 -17.68 12.44 7.85
CA ASN A 63 -17.30 11.20 8.51
C ASN A 63 -15.84 11.22 9.00
N TYR A 64 -14.97 12.04 8.39
CA TYR A 64 -13.57 12.17 8.79
C TYR A 64 -13.42 12.75 10.20
N HIS A 65 -14.14 13.84 10.49
CA HIS A 65 -14.11 14.49 11.80
C HIS A 65 -14.72 13.64 12.92
N ASN A 66 -15.62 12.70 12.58
CA ASN A 66 -16.21 11.79 13.57
C ASN A 66 -15.30 10.60 13.91
N THR A 67 -14.35 10.25 13.04
CA THR A 67 -13.44 9.12 13.22
C THR A 67 -12.03 9.55 13.59
N LEU A 68 -11.47 10.61 13.01
CA LEU A 68 -10.06 10.98 13.21
C LEU A 68 -9.82 12.09 14.24
N ASP A 69 -10.72 13.06 14.42
CA ASP A 69 -10.52 14.13 15.42
C ASP A 69 -10.75 13.67 16.87
N GLY A 70 -11.23 12.43 17.06
CA GLY A 70 -11.53 11.84 18.37
C GLY A 70 -10.87 10.48 18.63
N LEU A 71 -10.10 9.93 17.69
CA LEU A 71 -9.30 8.73 17.94
C LEU A 71 -7.93 9.14 18.49
N THR A 72 -7.75 8.96 19.79
CA THR A 72 -6.44 8.83 20.45
C THR A 72 -5.52 7.79 19.80
N ASP A 73 -6.03 6.99 18.87
CA ASP A 73 -5.36 5.87 18.19
C ASP A 73 -5.32 6.02 16.64
N GLY A 74 -5.68 7.18 16.09
CA GLY A 74 -5.79 7.41 14.63
C GLY A 74 -4.57 8.11 14.03
N PHE A 75 -4.13 7.68 12.85
CA PHE A 75 -2.91 8.20 12.20
C PHE A 75 -2.98 9.72 11.93
N VAL A 76 -1.92 10.42 12.30
CA VAL A 76 -1.69 11.85 12.06
C VAL A 76 -1.57 12.14 10.57
N ASN A 77 -2.28 13.17 10.08
CA ASN A 77 -2.10 13.64 8.71
C ASN A 77 -0.64 14.11 8.49
N PRO A 78 0.13 13.49 7.57
CA PRO A 78 1.52 13.86 7.36
C PRO A 78 1.69 15.23 6.66
N GLY A 79 0.61 15.83 6.15
CA GLY A 79 0.63 17.13 5.48
C GLY A 79 -0.71 17.86 5.57
N SER A 80 -0.98 18.73 4.60
CA SER A 80 -2.21 19.52 4.52
C SER A 80 -3.17 19.10 3.40
N GLY A 81 -2.87 18.00 2.71
CA GLY A 81 -3.65 17.56 1.55
C GLY A 81 -5.06 17.10 1.91
N GLN A 82 -6.01 17.30 0.99
CA GLN A 82 -7.40 16.91 1.19
C GLN A 82 -7.56 15.39 1.43
N TYR A 83 -6.79 14.56 0.73
CA TYR A 83 -6.87 13.11 0.84
C TYR A 83 -5.69 12.55 1.61
N ILE A 84 -5.96 11.66 2.56
CA ILE A 84 -4.94 10.91 3.31
C ILE A 84 -4.97 9.47 2.84
N TYR A 85 -3.82 8.97 2.39
CA TYR A 85 -3.61 7.61 1.96
C TYR A 85 -2.86 6.89 3.05
N ALA A 86 -3.45 5.82 3.60
CA ALA A 86 -2.84 5.00 4.63
C ALA A 86 -2.69 3.57 4.12
N TYR A 87 -1.54 2.99 4.40
CA TYR A 87 -1.21 1.60 4.10
C TYR A 87 -0.72 0.95 5.38
N GLN A 88 -1.18 -0.26 5.63
CA GLN A 88 -0.76 -1.09 6.74
C GLN A 88 -0.27 -2.41 6.17
N ALA A 89 1.03 -2.68 6.28
CA ALA A 89 1.59 -3.98 5.92
C ALA A 89 1.64 -4.88 7.15
N SER A 90 1.51 -6.18 6.97
CA SER A 90 1.72 -7.24 7.97
C SER A 90 2.52 -8.38 7.34
N ASN A 91 3.61 -8.85 7.98
CA ASN A 91 4.38 -10.00 7.49
C ASN A 91 3.67 -11.29 7.88
N LEU A 92 3.20 -12.04 6.87
CA LEU A 92 2.55 -13.34 7.05
C LEU A 92 3.49 -14.52 6.79
N GLY A 93 4.75 -14.28 6.43
CA GLY A 93 5.73 -15.31 6.10
C GLY A 93 5.86 -16.39 7.16
N THR A 94 6.52 -17.50 6.84
CA THR A 94 6.72 -18.60 7.80
C THR A 94 8.18 -18.75 8.23
N GLY A 95 9.05 -17.82 7.83
CA GLY A 95 10.49 -17.85 8.08
C GLY A 95 11.09 -16.49 8.44
N LEU A 96 12.40 -16.45 8.68
CA LEU A 96 13.15 -15.26 9.09
C LEU A 96 13.42 -14.26 7.95
N LEU A 97 12.65 -14.27 6.85
CA LEU A 97 12.89 -13.33 5.76
C LEU A 97 12.19 -12.01 6.06
N PRO A 98 12.94 -10.94 6.41
CA PRO A 98 12.35 -9.65 6.71
C PRO A 98 11.83 -8.97 5.45
N ILE A 99 10.76 -8.21 5.60
CA ILE A 99 10.44 -7.16 4.64
C ILE A 99 11.36 -5.98 4.94
N ALA A 100 12.19 -5.59 3.98
CA ALA A 100 13.10 -4.45 4.10
C ALA A 100 12.51 -3.16 3.53
N MET A 101 11.65 -3.28 2.52
CA MET A 101 11.11 -2.14 1.78
C MET A 101 9.66 -2.35 1.37
N PHE A 102 8.87 -1.28 1.46
CA PHE A 102 7.58 -1.11 0.78
C PHE A 102 7.68 0.06 -0.20
N GLU A 103 7.24 -0.16 -1.43
CA GLU A 103 7.25 0.85 -2.48
C GLU A 103 5.86 0.95 -3.14
N LEU A 104 5.35 2.17 -3.26
CA LEU A 104 4.15 2.43 -4.05
C LEU A 104 4.52 2.75 -5.50
N LEU A 105 3.97 1.99 -6.43
CA LEU A 105 4.20 2.10 -7.86
C LEU A 105 3.07 2.90 -8.53
N GLY A 106 3.46 3.79 -9.45
CA GLY A 106 2.53 4.62 -10.23
C GLY A 106 2.05 5.89 -9.54
N GLY A 107 2.47 6.13 -8.29
CA GLY A 107 2.26 7.41 -7.61
C GLY A 107 3.22 8.49 -8.10
N ASN A 108 2.84 9.77 -7.94
CA ASN A 108 3.72 10.91 -8.15
C ASN A 108 4.05 11.60 -6.81
N PRO A 109 5.24 11.37 -6.23
CA PRO A 109 5.65 11.98 -4.96
C PRO A 109 5.65 13.51 -4.97
N SER A 110 5.84 14.14 -6.13
CA SER A 110 5.83 15.61 -6.25
C SER A 110 4.44 16.23 -6.06
N LEU A 111 3.37 15.42 -6.08
CA LEU A 111 2.00 15.84 -5.79
C LEU A 111 1.57 15.51 -4.35
N ALA A 112 2.46 14.93 -3.54
CA ALA A 112 2.18 14.69 -2.14
C ALA A 112 2.48 15.96 -1.33
N ASP A 113 1.54 16.35 -0.47
CA ASP A 113 1.69 17.48 0.46
C ASP A 113 2.46 17.07 1.73
N GLY A 114 2.57 15.76 1.96
CA GLY A 114 3.32 15.18 3.06
C GLY A 114 3.43 13.67 2.89
N ILE A 115 4.60 13.12 3.21
CA ILE A 115 4.86 11.68 3.20
C ILE A 115 5.47 11.34 4.55
N GLY A 116 4.93 10.33 5.22
CA GLY A 116 5.33 9.98 6.57
C GLY A 116 5.05 8.52 6.92
N SER A 117 5.25 8.22 8.19
CA SER A 117 5.13 6.90 8.77
C SER A 117 4.76 7.03 10.23
N GLN A 118 4.09 6.00 10.76
CA GLN A 118 3.60 6.02 12.13
C GLN A 118 3.80 4.66 12.80
N ASP A 119 4.01 4.69 14.12
CA ASP A 119 3.96 3.51 14.97
C ASP A 119 2.51 3.05 15.10
N ASP A 120 2.29 1.74 15.19
CA ASP A 120 0.98 1.20 15.50
C ASP A 120 0.60 1.32 16.98
N GLY A 121 1.50 1.87 17.80
CA GLY A 121 1.28 2.12 19.23
C GLY A 121 1.56 0.90 20.10
N PHE A 122 1.97 -0.23 19.50
CA PHE A 122 2.29 -1.47 20.22
C PHE A 122 3.79 -1.77 20.22
N GLY A 123 4.62 -0.79 19.86
CA GLY A 123 6.06 -0.97 19.75
C GLY A 123 6.48 -1.59 18.42
N GLY A 124 5.75 -1.23 17.35
CA GLY A 124 6.06 -1.64 15.98
C GLY A 124 7.26 -0.91 15.38
N LEU A 125 7.70 -1.38 14.22
CA LEU A 125 8.74 -0.70 13.45
C LEU A 125 8.12 0.49 12.71
N ILE A 126 8.55 1.70 13.05
CA ILE A 126 8.22 2.90 12.28
C ILE A 126 9.07 2.87 10.99
N PRO A 127 8.45 2.75 9.80
CA PRO A 127 9.21 2.83 8.56
C PRO A 127 9.90 4.19 8.42
N THR A 128 11.07 4.21 7.77
CA THR A 128 11.75 5.44 7.38
C THR A 128 11.40 5.79 5.93
N ASN A 129 11.02 7.03 5.68
CA ASN A 129 10.80 7.59 4.35
C ASN A 129 11.63 8.87 4.19
N ASN A 130 12.11 9.14 2.98
CA ASN A 130 12.96 10.30 2.68
C ASN A 130 12.18 11.59 2.32
N GLY A 131 10.84 11.52 2.29
CA GLY A 131 9.94 12.61 1.91
C GLY A 131 9.88 12.91 0.41
N ALA A 132 10.69 12.23 -0.42
CA ALA A 132 10.84 12.51 -1.85
C ALA A 132 10.38 11.36 -2.75
N SER A 133 10.19 10.17 -2.19
CA SER A 133 9.68 8.99 -2.90
C SER A 133 8.64 8.27 -2.07
N PHE A 134 7.80 7.47 -2.71
CA PHE A 134 6.89 6.56 -2.03
C PHE A 134 7.59 5.23 -1.70
N ILE A 135 8.77 5.33 -1.09
CA ILE A 135 9.58 4.20 -0.67
C ILE A 135 9.77 4.30 0.84
N TRP A 136 9.24 3.31 1.55
CA TRP A 136 9.37 3.17 3.00
C TRP A 136 10.30 2.01 3.30
N THR A 137 11.22 2.24 4.22
CA THR A 137 12.32 1.32 4.51
C THR A 137 12.28 0.98 5.99
N PHE A 138 12.37 -0.29 6.33
CA PHE A 138 12.21 -0.75 7.71
C PHE A 138 13.59 -0.91 8.36
N THR A 139 14.08 0.14 9.02
CA THR A 139 15.42 0.14 9.65
C THR A 139 15.38 -0.60 11.00
N ASN A 140 16.43 -1.37 11.32
CA ASN A 140 16.52 -2.33 12.44
C ASN A 140 15.80 -3.68 12.24
N GLY A 141 15.25 -3.90 11.05
CA GLY A 141 15.63 -5.05 10.25
C GLY A 141 15.17 -6.40 10.73
N LEU A 142 13.93 -6.54 11.22
CA LEU A 142 13.03 -7.57 10.72
C LEU A 142 11.59 -7.14 10.96
N PHE A 143 10.82 -6.98 9.89
CA PHE A 143 9.37 -7.09 10.00
C PHE A 143 9.09 -8.56 10.30
N VAL A 144 9.20 -8.98 11.56
CA VAL A 144 9.15 -10.39 11.97
C VAL A 144 7.74 -10.90 11.70
N VAL A 145 7.67 -12.14 11.22
CA VAL A 145 6.42 -12.87 11.00
C VAL A 145 5.51 -12.77 12.22
N ASN A 146 4.26 -12.37 12.01
CA ASN A 146 3.24 -12.20 13.06
C ASN A 146 3.59 -11.16 14.16
N GLU A 147 4.60 -10.33 13.96
CA GLU A 147 4.83 -9.15 14.79
C GLU A 147 4.18 -7.90 14.17
N HIS A 148 4.21 -6.81 14.93
CA HIS A 148 3.49 -5.55 14.74
C HIS A 148 3.50 -5.00 13.31
N SER A 149 2.42 -4.30 12.97
CA SER A 149 2.18 -3.76 11.64
C SER A 149 2.92 -2.44 11.43
N ALA A 150 3.17 -2.06 10.17
CA ALA A 150 3.78 -0.77 9.87
C ALA A 150 2.78 0.12 9.13
N PHE A 151 2.60 1.35 9.63
CA PHE A 151 1.76 2.35 9.00
C PHE A 151 2.59 3.28 8.11
N MET A 152 2.21 3.32 6.84
CA MET A 152 2.79 4.18 5.82
C MET A 152 1.70 5.12 5.35
N VAL A 153 1.96 6.43 5.46
CA VAL A 153 0.94 7.44 5.19
C VAL A 153 1.47 8.52 4.26
N PHE A 154 0.62 9.05 3.40
CA PHE A 154 0.88 10.28 2.69
C PHE A 154 -0.41 11.07 2.48
N SER A 155 -0.29 12.38 2.27
CA SER A 155 -1.43 13.26 1.96
C SER A 155 -1.27 13.89 0.58
N SER A 156 -2.38 14.12 -0.12
CA SER A 156 -2.39 14.82 -1.40
C SER A 156 -3.76 15.48 -1.64
N ASP A 157 -3.78 16.62 -2.32
CA ASP A 157 -5.00 17.19 -2.90
C ASP A 157 -5.53 16.43 -4.13
N SER A 158 -4.74 15.51 -4.69
CA SER A 158 -5.17 14.69 -5.81
C SER A 158 -6.05 13.52 -5.33
N GLY A 159 -7.19 13.32 -6.00
CA GLY A 159 -8.09 12.21 -5.70
C GLY A 159 -7.47 10.84 -6.00
N PRO A 160 -7.99 9.75 -5.40
CA PRO A 160 -7.36 8.44 -5.46
C PRO A 160 -7.45 7.81 -6.85
N ILE A 161 -6.35 7.20 -7.28
CA ILE A 161 -6.25 6.41 -8.50
C ILE A 161 -5.76 5.01 -8.12
N ALA A 162 -6.23 3.99 -8.84
CA ALA A 162 -5.74 2.63 -8.65
C ALA A 162 -4.23 2.57 -8.95
N GLY A 163 -3.45 2.14 -7.96
CA GLY A 163 -2.01 1.92 -8.08
C GLY A 163 -1.62 0.46 -7.85
N SER A 164 -0.32 0.23 -7.74
CA SER A 164 0.24 -1.04 -7.31
C SER A 164 1.34 -0.79 -6.28
N PHE A 165 1.78 -1.84 -5.58
CA PHE A 165 2.87 -1.73 -4.63
C PHE A 165 3.80 -2.93 -4.78
N ARG A 166 5.04 -2.76 -4.34
CA ARG A 166 6.07 -3.78 -4.30
C ARG A 166 6.64 -3.87 -2.89
N LEU A 167 6.91 -5.10 -2.46
CA LEU A 167 7.61 -5.39 -1.21
C LEU A 167 8.91 -6.11 -1.56
N SER A 168 10.01 -5.76 -0.88
CA SER A 168 11.32 -6.39 -1.10
C SER A 168 11.97 -6.78 0.22
N THR A 169 12.75 -7.87 0.19
CA THR A 169 13.65 -8.30 1.28
C THR A 169 14.98 -7.56 1.25
N GLU A 170 15.30 -6.88 0.15
CA GLU A 170 16.55 -6.15 -0.05
C GLU A 170 16.34 -4.64 0.08
N TYR A 171 17.36 -3.94 0.57
CA TYR A 171 17.41 -2.48 0.66
C TYR A 171 18.51 -1.95 -0.26
N GLY A 172 18.19 -0.89 -1.02
CA GLY A 172 19.11 -0.25 -1.96
C GLY A 172 18.82 -0.61 -3.41
N ASP A 173 19.51 0.07 -4.32
CA ASP A 173 19.51 -0.32 -5.74
C ASP A 173 20.09 -1.72 -5.87
N GLU A 174 19.51 -2.53 -6.77
CA GLU A 174 20.13 -3.79 -7.17
C GLU A 174 21.60 -3.50 -7.53
N PRO A 175 22.56 -4.30 -7.04
CA PRO A 175 23.96 -4.08 -7.37
C PRO A 175 24.06 -4.03 -8.90
N PRO A 176 24.80 -3.06 -9.47
CA PRO A 176 24.89 -2.94 -10.91
C PRO A 176 25.46 -4.24 -11.46
N ILE A 177 24.59 -5.07 -12.02
CA ILE A 177 25.00 -6.24 -12.76
C ILE A 177 25.49 -5.72 -14.11
N ASN A 178 26.60 -6.27 -14.59
CA ASN A 178 26.96 -6.13 -16.00
C ASN A 178 25.90 -6.92 -16.78
N ASN A 179 24.76 -6.28 -17.04
CA ASN A 179 23.73 -6.84 -17.88
C ASN A 179 24.24 -6.70 -19.32
N PRO A 180 24.63 -7.78 -20.02
CA PRO A 180 24.98 -7.70 -21.42
C PRO A 180 23.78 -7.29 -22.30
N LEU A 181 22.58 -7.25 -21.72
CA LEU A 181 21.32 -6.81 -22.31
C LEU A 181 20.94 -5.40 -21.84
N THR A 182 21.85 -4.43 -21.89
CA THR A 182 21.37 -3.08 -22.24
C THR A 182 20.67 -3.25 -23.59
N ASP A 183 19.34 -3.30 -23.58
CA ASP A 183 18.47 -3.27 -24.76
C ASP A 183 18.65 -1.92 -25.45
N VAL A 184 19.85 -1.69 -25.98
CA VAL A 184 20.05 -0.79 -27.10
C VAL A 184 19.13 -1.36 -28.17
N PRO A 185 18.11 -0.62 -28.63
CA PRO A 185 17.17 -1.13 -29.60
C PRO A 185 17.98 -1.67 -30.76
N GLU A 186 17.71 -2.92 -31.15
CA GLU A 186 18.45 -3.54 -32.24
C GLU A 186 18.50 -2.57 -33.43
N PRO A 187 19.62 -2.46 -34.15
CA PRO A 187 19.76 -1.53 -35.27
C PRO A 187 18.59 -1.61 -36.27
N ALA A 188 17.99 -2.80 -36.40
CA ALA A 188 16.79 -3.06 -37.18
C ALA A 188 15.55 -2.28 -36.68
N THR A 189 15.32 -2.23 -35.37
CA THR A 189 14.20 -1.50 -34.74
C THR A 189 14.35 0.00 -34.96
N VAL A 190 15.57 0.53 -34.81
CA VAL A 190 15.86 1.94 -35.10
C VAL A 190 15.66 2.26 -36.59
N ALA A 191 16.12 1.37 -37.48
CA ALA A 191 15.97 1.53 -38.92
C ALA A 191 14.50 1.48 -39.35
N LEU A 192 13.70 0.57 -38.77
CA LEU A 192 12.27 0.45 -39.06
C LEU A 192 11.49 1.69 -38.60
N LEU A 193 11.81 2.22 -37.42
CA LEU A 193 11.21 3.45 -36.91
C LEU A 193 11.55 4.65 -37.81
N ALA A 194 12.81 4.75 -38.24
CA ALA A 194 13.25 5.80 -39.16
C ALA A 194 12.56 5.70 -40.53
N ALA A 195 12.42 4.49 -41.08
CA ALA A 195 11.71 4.25 -42.33
C ALA A 195 10.22 4.59 -42.22
N GLY A 196 9.58 4.25 -41.10
CA GLY A 196 8.19 4.60 -40.81
C GLY A 196 7.97 6.11 -40.72
N ALA A 197 8.85 6.83 -40.01
CA ALA A 197 8.81 8.29 -39.92
C ALA A 197 8.98 8.94 -41.31
N TRP A 198 9.91 8.41 -42.12
CA TRP A 198 10.14 8.89 -43.48
C TRP A 198 8.92 8.70 -44.39
N ALA A 199 8.26 7.55 -44.31
CA ALA A 199 7.06 7.25 -45.09
C ALA A 199 5.89 8.21 -44.77
N ILE A 200 5.74 8.61 -43.50
CA ILE A 200 4.72 9.59 -43.08
C ILE A 200 5.00 10.98 -43.68
N VAL A 201 6.26 11.41 -43.69
CA VAL A 201 6.67 12.70 -44.26
C VAL A 201 6.39 12.76 -45.77
N ILE A 202 6.71 11.70 -46.51
CA ILE A 202 6.42 11.64 -47.95
C ILE A 202 4.91 11.76 -48.21
N ARG A 203 4.08 11.01 -47.48
CA ARG A 203 2.61 11.04 -47.67
C ARG A 203 2.01 12.41 -47.41
N LYS A 204 2.51 13.17 -46.42
CA LYS A 204 2.05 14.54 -46.16
C LYS A 204 2.37 15.50 -47.30
N LYS A 205 3.54 15.34 -47.94
CA LYS A 205 3.97 16.19 -49.06
C LYS A 205 3.06 16.02 -50.29
N ASP A 206 2.62 14.81 -50.56
CA ASP A 206 1.75 14.53 -51.70
C ASP A 206 0.30 15.03 -51.46
N HIS A 207 -0.18 14.95 -50.21
CA HIS A 207 -1.50 15.48 -49.86
C HIS A 207 -1.58 17.01 -49.95
N LEU A 208 -0.48 17.72 -49.65
CA LEU A 208 -0.43 19.19 -49.78
C LEU A 208 -0.41 19.67 -51.23
N LYS A 209 0.16 18.91 -52.16
CA LYS A 209 0.18 19.28 -53.59
C LYS A 209 -1.20 19.24 -54.26
N ASN A 210 -2.11 18.40 -53.77
CA ASN A 210 -3.46 18.27 -54.32
C ASN A 210 -4.44 19.35 -53.83
N ILE A 211 -4.06 20.17 -52.85
CA ILE A 211 -4.90 21.26 -52.32
C ILE A 211 -4.64 22.59 -53.06
N THR A 212 -3.52 22.73 -53.76
CA THR A 212 -3.12 23.97 -54.45
C THR A 212 -3.61 24.10 -55.90
N ILE A 213 -4.65 23.34 -56.29
CA ILE A 213 -5.32 23.52 -57.59
C ILE A 213 -6.80 23.81 -57.32
N LYS A 214 -7.10 25.05 -56.95
CA LYS A 214 -8.39 25.71 -57.09
C LYS A 214 -8.17 27.22 -57.23
#